data_AF-A0A1V4QSF3-F1
#
_entry.id   AF-A0A1V4QSF3-F1
#
_cell.length_a   1.000
_cell.length_b   1.000
_cell.length_c   1.000
_cell.angle_alpha   90.00
_cell.angle_beta   90.00
_cell.angle_gamma   90.00
#
_symmetry.space_group_name_H-M   'P 1'
#
loop_
_entity.id
_entity.type
_entity.pdbx_description
1 polymer ?
#
loop_
_entity_poly.entity_id
_entity_poly.type
_entity_poly.pdbx_seq_one_letter_code
_entity_poly.pdbx_strand_id
1 'polypeptide(L)'
;MADQLRRDVLGCYGAAFGATANLDRLANESAVFHRHTVNCPLCVPSRISLVTGSHPHVNGAVVNASASTVPTSLAGSRSSSSTTATPE
;
A
#
# COMPACT_ATOMS: atom_id res chain seq x y z
N MET A 1 4.77 2.23 1.76
CA MET A 1 4.28 1.24 0.77
C MET A 1 5.06 1.44 -0.52
N ALA A 2 5.71 0.39 -1.02
CA ALA A 2 6.36 0.41 -2.33
C ALA A 2 5.32 0.04 -3.42
N ASP A 3 5.50 0.54 -4.65
CA ASP A 3 4.65 0.19 -5.80
C ASP A 3 5.30 -0.91 -6.65
N GLN A 4 4.48 -1.80 -7.21
CA GLN A 4 4.88 -2.93 -8.07
C GLN A 4 5.98 -3.84 -7.49
N LEU A 5 6.20 -3.82 -6.18
CA LEU A 5 7.22 -4.66 -5.52
C LEU A 5 6.76 -6.11 -5.50
N ARG A 6 7.51 -6.98 -6.19
CA ARG A 6 7.30 -8.43 -6.11
C ARG A 6 7.83 -8.97 -4.78
N ARG A 7 7.16 -10.00 -4.25
CA ARG A 7 7.55 -10.65 -2.99
C ARG A 7 8.89 -11.40 -3.09
N ASP A 8 9.14 -12.03 -4.23
CA ASP A 8 10.27 -12.95 -4.45
C ASP A 8 11.62 -12.26 -4.71
N VAL A 9 11.66 -10.93 -4.64
CA VAL A 9 12.90 -10.15 -4.74
C VAL A 9 13.47 -9.75 -3.38
N LEU A 10 12.78 -10.07 -2.28
CA LEU A 10 13.22 -9.76 -0.91
C LEU A 10 13.90 -10.97 -0.27
N GLY A 11 15.04 -10.74 0.38
CA GLY A 11 15.82 -11.77 1.09
C GLY A 11 15.03 -12.46 2.19
N CYS A 12 14.24 -11.71 2.96
CA CYS A 12 13.33 -12.24 3.98
C CYS A 12 12.25 -13.19 3.44
N TYR A 13 12.05 -13.23 2.12
CA TYR A 13 11.18 -14.18 1.43
C TYR A 13 11.93 -15.23 0.60
N GLY A 14 13.26 -15.32 0.72
CA GLY A 14 14.11 -16.33 0.11
C GLY A 14 14.83 -15.92 -1.18
N ALA A 15 14.84 -14.63 -1.53
CA ALA A 15 15.55 -14.16 -2.72
C ALA A 15 17.08 -14.35 -2.60
N ALA A 16 17.71 -14.88 -3.65
CA ALA A 16 19.16 -15.11 -3.69
C ALA A 16 19.96 -14.04 -4.48
N PHE A 17 19.28 -13.17 -5.23
CA PHE A 17 19.90 -12.23 -6.17
C PHE A 17 19.74 -10.76 -5.79
N GLY A 18 18.96 -10.44 -4.74
CA GLY A 18 18.69 -9.08 -4.30
C GLY A 18 19.16 -8.86 -2.87
N ALA A 19 20.12 -7.95 -2.66
CA ALA A 19 20.54 -7.56 -1.32
C ALA A 19 19.50 -6.62 -0.71
N THR A 20 18.76 -7.08 0.31
CA THR A 20 17.73 -6.30 1.01
C THR A 20 18.00 -6.20 2.51
N ALA A 21 19.27 -6.05 2.90
CA ALA A 21 19.73 -6.16 4.29
C ALA A 21 18.91 -5.35 5.31
N ASN A 22 18.49 -4.11 4.97
CA ASN A 22 17.67 -3.29 5.85
C ASN A 22 16.25 -3.85 6.05
N LEU A 23 15.64 -4.38 4.99
CA LEU A 23 14.32 -5.01 5.05
C LEU A 23 14.39 -6.40 5.72
N ASP A 24 15.49 -7.12 5.52
CA ASP A 24 15.73 -8.42 6.14
C ASP A 24 15.93 -8.26 7.66
N ARG A 25 16.67 -7.23 8.09
CA ARG A 25 16.79 -6.87 9.51
C ARG A 25 15.43 -6.53 10.10
N LEU A 26 14.63 -5.72 9.41
CA LEU A 26 13.27 -5.37 9.85
C LEU A 26 12.38 -6.62 9.98
N ALA A 27 12.48 -7.55 9.03
CA ALA A 27 11.71 -8.79 9.04
C ALA A 27 12.04 -9.68 10.26
N ASN A 28 13.31 -9.73 10.69
CA ASN A 28 13.74 -10.50 11.87
C ASN A 28 13.16 -9.97 13.19
N GLU A 29 12.79 -8.68 13.23
CA GLU A 29 12.22 -8.01 14.40
C GLU A 29 10.68 -7.91 14.31
N SER A 30 10.06 -8.45 13.25
CA SER A 30 8.64 -8.26 12.92
C SER A 30 7.88 -9.58 12.73
N ALA A 31 6.54 -9.52 12.73
CA ALA A 31 5.72 -10.60 12.22
C ALA A 31 5.67 -10.56 10.68
N VAL A 32 6.06 -11.67 10.03
CA VAL A 32 6.15 -11.76 8.57
C VAL A 32 4.99 -12.57 7.99
N PHE A 33 4.27 -11.99 7.03
CA PHE A 33 3.13 -12.64 6.38
C PHE A 33 3.55 -13.38 5.10
N HIS A 34 3.55 -14.71 5.13
CA HIS A 34 3.92 -15.52 3.95
C HIS A 34 2.83 -15.63 2.88
N ARG A 35 1.56 -15.35 3.24
CA ARG A 35 0.38 -15.55 2.38
C ARG A 35 -0.48 -14.27 2.27
N HIS A 36 0.17 -13.12 2.09
CA HIS A 36 -0.51 -11.86 1.83
C HIS A 36 -0.90 -11.70 0.35
N THR A 37 -2.13 -11.26 0.08
CA THR A 37 -2.65 -10.99 -1.27
C THR A 37 -3.36 -9.64 -1.31
N VAL A 38 -3.29 -8.94 -2.44
CA VAL A 38 -4.05 -7.71 -2.68
C VAL A 38 -5.49 -8.02 -3.13
N ASN A 39 -6.43 -7.13 -2.84
CA ASN A 39 -7.83 -7.29 -3.28
C ASN A 39 -8.01 -7.05 -4.80
N CYS A 40 -7.08 -6.35 -5.44
CA CYS A 40 -7.09 -6.08 -6.89
C CYS A 40 -5.66 -5.87 -7.40
N PRO A 41 -5.25 -6.48 -8.53
CA PRO A 41 -3.90 -6.32 -9.10
C PRO A 41 -3.76 -5.02 -9.93
N LEU A 42 -4.33 -3.91 -9.46
CA LEU A 42 -4.28 -2.59 -10.10
C LEU A 42 -4.01 -1.50 -9.04
N CYS A 43 -3.29 -0.44 -9.42
CA CYS A 43 -2.74 0.52 -8.47
C CYS A 43 -3.80 1.31 -7.69
N VAL A 44 -4.77 1.95 -8.35
CA VAL A 44 -5.84 2.72 -7.67
C VAL A 44 -6.73 1.80 -6.82
N PRO A 45 -7.35 0.74 -7.34
CA PRO A 45 -8.28 -0.08 -6.55
C PRO A 45 -7.58 -0.82 -5.40
N SER A 46 -6.31 -1.24 -5.57
CA SER A 46 -5.53 -1.82 -4.46
C SER A 46 -5.31 -0.80 -3.34
N ARG A 47 -4.95 0.44 -3.67
CA ARG A 47 -4.71 1.50 -2.68
C ARG A 47 -6.00 1.91 -1.97
N ILE A 48 -7.10 2.09 -2.71
CA ILE A 48 -8.40 2.42 -2.12
C ILE A 48 -8.88 1.28 -1.20
N SER A 49 -8.71 0.02 -1.59
CA SER A 49 -9.08 -1.11 -0.73
C SER A 49 -8.24 -1.16 0.55
N LEU A 50 -6.94 -0.90 0.44
CA LEU A 50 -6.03 -0.84 1.60
C LEU A 50 -6.40 0.30 2.58
N VAL A 51 -6.75 1.48 2.07
CA VAL A 51 -7.10 2.65 2.89
C VAL A 51 -8.51 2.54 3.50
N THR A 52 -9.47 2.00 2.75
CA THR A 52 -10.87 1.90 3.19
C THR A 52 -11.18 0.62 3.96
N GLY A 53 -10.31 -0.38 3.93
CA GLY A 53 -10.56 -1.71 4.49
C GLY A 53 -11.70 -2.47 3.79
N SER A 54 -12.17 -1.99 2.64
CA SER A 54 -13.31 -2.52 1.90
C SER A 54 -12.89 -3.00 0.51
N HIS A 55 -13.54 -4.04 -0.01
CA HIS A 55 -13.24 -4.57 -1.34
C HIS A 55 -13.60 -3.57 -2.47
N PRO A 56 -12.95 -3.66 -3.65
CA PRO A 56 -13.27 -2.84 -4.83
C PRO A 56 -14.76 -2.78 -5.19
N HIS A 57 -15.47 -3.90 -5.07
CA HIS A 57 -16.91 -3.96 -5.36
C HIS A 57 -17.79 -3.24 -4.32
N VAL A 58 -17.25 -2.98 -3.12
CA VAL A 58 -17.92 -2.22 -2.05
C VAL A 58 -17.59 -0.73 -2.16
N ASN A 59 -16.33 -0.40 -2.44
CA ASN A 59 -15.85 1.00 -2.46
C ASN A 59 -15.94 1.67 -3.85
N GLY A 60 -16.27 0.93 -4.91
CA GLY A 60 -16.49 1.45 -6.27
C GLY A 60 -15.21 1.75 -7.07
N ALA A 61 -14.03 1.66 -6.47
CA ALA A 61 -12.76 1.81 -7.18
C ALA A 61 -12.43 0.49 -7.88
N VAL A 62 -12.74 0.36 -9.18
CA VAL A 62 -12.53 -0.87 -9.96
C VAL A 62 -11.51 -0.72 -11.09
N VAL A 63 -11.10 0.50 -11.43
CA VAL A 63 -10.12 0.80 -12.50
C VAL A 63 -9.21 1.95 -12.08
N ASN A 64 -8.09 2.15 -12.81
CA ASN A 64 -7.15 3.23 -12.52
C ASN A 64 -7.61 4.63 -12.98
N ALA A 65 -8.70 4.70 -13.74
CA ALA A 65 -9.22 5.93 -14.33
C ALA A 65 -10.56 6.39 -13.73
N SER A 66 -11.12 5.65 -12.76
CA SER A 66 -12.37 6.05 -12.14
C SER A 66 -12.10 7.28 -11.27
N ALA A 67 -12.90 8.33 -11.45
CA ALA A 67 -13.07 9.39 -10.47
C ALA A 67 -13.59 8.74 -9.18
N SER A 68 -12.71 8.09 -8.43
CA SER A 68 -13.06 7.40 -7.21
C SER A 68 -13.34 8.48 -6.18
N THR A 69 -14.62 8.81 -6.06
CA THR A 69 -15.17 9.47 -4.89
C THR A 69 -14.86 8.57 -3.71
N VAL A 70 -13.73 8.83 -3.04
CA VAL A 70 -13.45 8.20 -1.74
C VAL A 70 -14.66 8.51 -0.86
N PRO A 71 -15.35 7.50 -0.30
CA PRO A 71 -16.52 7.74 0.53
C PRO A 71 -16.18 8.78 1.60
N THR A 72 -16.98 9.85 1.66
CA THR A 72 -16.79 10.98 2.60
C THR A 72 -16.77 10.53 4.07
N SER A 73 -17.18 9.30 4.38
CA SER A 73 -17.05 8.71 5.72
C SER A 73 -15.60 8.56 6.20
N LEU A 74 -14.60 8.52 5.30
CA LEU A 74 -13.17 8.61 5.65
C LEU A 74 -12.63 10.06 5.68
N ALA A 75 -13.43 11.06 5.30
CA ALA A 75 -13.10 12.49 5.45
C ALA A 75 -13.43 13.02 6.86
N GLY A 76 -13.57 12.14 7.86
CA GLY A 76 -13.66 12.51 9.27
C GLY A 76 -12.30 12.94 9.82
N SER A 77 -12.22 14.22 10.24
CA SER A 77 -11.07 14.94 10.83
C SER A 77 -10.07 15.62 9.88
N ARG A 78 -10.56 16.53 9.02
CA ARG A 78 -9.76 17.71 8.65
C ARG A 78 -9.73 18.72 9.80
N SER A 79 -8.74 18.60 10.68
CA SER A 79 -8.28 19.72 11.53
C SER A 79 -6.75 19.68 11.68
N SER A 80 -6.06 20.21 10.69
CA SER A 80 -4.94 21.16 10.82
C SER A 80 -4.13 21.13 9.53
N SER A 81 -4.10 22.27 8.87
CA SER A 81 -3.18 22.58 7.79
C SER A 81 -1.75 22.62 8.34
N SER A 82 -0.86 21.75 7.86
CA SER A 82 0.58 22.03 7.89
C SER A 82 1.12 21.99 6.46
N THR A 83 1.24 23.18 5.89
CA THR A 83 2.03 23.45 4.69
C THR A 83 3.49 23.60 5.12
N THR A 84 4.37 22.65 4.77
CA THR A 84 5.81 22.95 4.64
C THR A 84 6.46 22.00 3.64
N ALA A 85 6.88 22.55 2.50
CA ALA A 85 8.17 22.22 1.87
C ALA A 85 8.49 23.33 0.86
N THR A 86 9.29 24.31 1.29
CA THR A 86 10.00 25.25 0.43
C THR A 86 11.03 24.50 -0.41
N PRO A 87 11.29 24.92 -1.67
CA PRO A 87 12.41 24.41 -2.44
C PRO A 87 13.71 25.15 -2.07
N GLU A 88 14.81 24.41 -1.94
CA GLU A 88 16.15 24.90 -2.29
C GLU A 88 16.47 24.46 -3.73
#